data_AF-A0A8H4V1G0-F1
#
_entry.id   AF-A0A8H4V1G0-F1
#
_cell.length_a   1.000
_cell.length_b   1.000
_cell.length_c   1.000
_cell.angle_alpha   90.00
_cell.angle_beta   90.00
_cell.angle_gamma   90.00
#
_symmetry.space_group_name_H-M   'P 1'
#
loop_
_entity.id
_entity.type
_entity.pdbx_description
1 polymer ?
#
loop_
_entity_poly.entity_id
_entity_poly.type
_entity_poly.pdbx_seq_one_letter_code
_entity_poly.pdbx_strand_id
1 'polypeptide(L)'
;MASATIEIPFLASHYGIADATLTTLLQAPTVDLVNQLLECITVKAREFDELKSDKLRLEVELENAVRASESKIKVLKGSVEKGLNETATLRARLQES
;
A
#
# COMPACT_ATOMS: atom_id res chain seq x y z
N MET A 1 25.93 -2.19 -28.66
CA MET A 1 24.86 -2.05 -27.65
C MET A 1 25.33 -2.75 -26.39
N ALA A 2 25.24 -2.12 -25.22
CA ALA A 2 25.60 -2.81 -23.97
C ALA A 2 24.69 -4.04 -23.83
N SER A 3 25.29 -5.23 -23.75
CA SER A 3 24.55 -6.46 -23.46
C SER A 3 23.98 -6.30 -22.06
N ALA A 4 22.66 -6.11 -21.95
CA ALA A 4 21.99 -6.14 -20.66
C ALA A 4 22.29 -7.51 -20.05
N THR A 5 23.03 -7.52 -18.95
CA THR A 5 23.34 -8.77 -18.24
C THR A 5 22.02 -9.27 -17.67
N ILE A 6 21.57 -10.43 -18.14
CA ILE A 6 20.34 -11.05 -17.67
C ILE A 6 20.61 -11.58 -16.26
N GLU A 7 19.98 -10.99 -15.26
CA GLU A 7 20.13 -11.39 -13.85
C GLU A 7 19.31 -12.64 -13.56
N ILE A 8 19.82 -13.79 -13.99
CA ILE A 8 19.15 -15.08 -13.85
C ILE A 8 18.72 -15.39 -12.40
N PRO A 9 19.56 -15.20 -11.37
CA PRO A 9 19.15 -15.44 -9.98
C PRO A 9 17.98 -14.55 -9.54
N PHE A 10 17.95 -13.30 -9.98
CA PHE A 10 16.86 -12.38 -9.68
C PHE A 10 15.56 -12.82 -10.34
N LEU A 11 15.61 -13.13 -11.64
CA LEU A 11 14.42 -13.57 -12.39
C LEU A 11 13.89 -14.91 -11.86
N ALA A 12 14.79 -15.86 -11.54
CA ALA A 12 14.43 -17.14 -10.95
C ALA A 12 13.66 -16.94 -9.64
N SER A 13 14.21 -16.13 -8.73
CA SER A 13 13.55 -15.82 -7.47
C SER A 13 12.24 -15.04 -7.65
N HIS A 14 12.20 -14.08 -8.59
CA HIS A 14 11.05 -13.20 -8.76
C HIS A 14 9.85 -13.90 -9.39
N TYR A 15 10.10 -14.77 -10.38
CA TYR A 15 9.07 -15.49 -11.10
C TYR A 15 8.81 -16.92 -10.57
N GLY A 16 9.59 -17.38 -9.58
CA GLY A 16 9.46 -18.73 -9.02
C GLY A 16 9.88 -19.82 -10.01
N ILE A 17 10.82 -19.51 -10.89
CA ILE A 17 11.35 -20.42 -11.93
C ILE A 17 12.73 -20.89 -11.48
N ALA A 18 13.08 -22.16 -11.71
CA ALA A 18 14.42 -22.64 -11.41
C ALA A 18 15.49 -21.96 -12.28
N ASP A 19 16.63 -21.59 -11.70
CA ASP A 19 17.78 -20.99 -12.43
C ASP A 19 18.22 -21.82 -13.63
N ALA A 20 18.22 -23.15 -13.48
CA ALA A 20 18.57 -24.09 -14.54
C ALA A 20 17.61 -23.99 -15.74
N THR A 21 16.32 -23.77 -15.50
CA THR A 21 15.30 -23.60 -16.55
C THR A 21 15.55 -22.32 -17.34
N LEU A 22 15.82 -21.20 -16.66
CA LEU A 22 16.14 -19.93 -17.33
C LEU A 22 17.49 -20.00 -18.06
N THR A 23 18.49 -20.67 -17.48
CA THR A 23 19.77 -20.91 -18.15
C THR A 23 19.61 -21.74 -19.42
N THR A 24 18.78 -22.78 -19.37
CA THR A 24 18.48 -23.63 -20.54
C THR A 24 17.72 -22.83 -21.59
N LEU A 25 16.74 -22.03 -21.18
CA LEU A 25 16.00 -21.15 -22.09
C LEU A 25 16.92 -20.17 -22.84
N LEU A 26 17.97 -19.65 -22.20
CA LEU A 26 18.95 -18.77 -22.85
C LEU A 26 19.83 -19.49 -23.87
N GLN A 27 20.19 -20.75 -23.61
CA GLN A 27 21.13 -21.50 -24.44
C GLN A 27 20.44 -22.28 -25.57
N ALA A 28 19.25 -22.82 -25.29
CA ALA A 28 18.49 -23.68 -26.18
C ALA A 28 16.97 -23.43 -26.00
N PRO A 29 16.45 -22.31 -26.50
CA PRO A 29 15.04 -21.98 -26.34
C PRO A 29 14.15 -22.98 -27.07
N THR A 30 13.11 -23.45 -26.38
CA THR A 30 12.02 -24.24 -26.96
C THR A 30 10.69 -23.54 -26.72
N VAL A 31 9.67 -23.90 -27.51
CA VAL A 31 8.31 -23.36 -27.33
C VAL A 31 7.80 -23.61 -25.90
N ASP A 32 8.07 -24.78 -25.34
CA ASP A 32 7.65 -25.13 -23.98
C ASP A 32 8.33 -24.26 -22.90
N LEU A 33 9.64 -24.01 -23.02
CA LEU A 33 10.38 -23.16 -22.08
C LEU A 33 9.92 -21.70 -22.15
N VAL A 34 9.60 -21.22 -23.35
CA VAL A 34 9.04 -19.86 -23.53
C VAL A 34 7.64 -19.79 -22.93
N ASN A 35 6.78 -20.78 -23.17
CA ASN A 35 5.43 -20.81 -22.60
C ASN A 35 5.47 -20.84 -21.06
N GLN A 36 6.35 -21.63 -20.45
CA GLN A 36 6.54 -21.64 -18.99
C GLN A 36 6.94 -20.26 -18.46
N LEU A 37 7.88 -19.57 -19.12
CA LEU A 37 8.25 -18.22 -18.75
C LEU A 37 7.06 -17.25 -18.86
N LEU A 38 6.31 -17.30 -19.97
CA LEU A 38 5.16 -16.41 -20.19
C LEU A 38 4.03 -16.68 -19.19
N GLU A 39 3.79 -17.93 -18.80
CA GLU A 39 2.84 -18.30 -17.76
C GLU A 39 3.24 -17.68 -16.40
N CYS A 40 4.51 -17.83 -15.99
CA CYS A 40 4.99 -17.22 -14.75
C CYS A 40 4.94 -15.69 -14.78
N ILE A 41 5.28 -15.07 -15.92
CA ILE A 41 5.14 -13.62 -16.11
C ILE A 41 3.66 -13.21 -15.97
N THR A 42 2.74 -13.96 -16.57
CA THR A 42 1.30 -13.69 -16.49
C THR A 42 0.80 -13.76 -15.04
N VAL A 43 1.22 -14.77 -14.29
CA VAL A 43 0.89 -14.89 -12.86
C VAL A 43 1.40 -13.68 -12.08
N LYS A 44 2.68 -13.33 -12.23
CA LYS A 44 3.26 -12.17 -11.52
C LYS A 44 2.66 -10.83 -11.92
N ALA A 45 2.27 -10.67 -13.18
CA ALA A 45 1.60 -9.48 -13.66
C ALA A 45 0.22 -9.31 -12.98
N ARG A 46 -0.55 -10.40 -12.86
CA ARG A 46 -1.85 -10.38 -12.16
C ARG A 46 -1.69 -10.08 -10.67
N GLU A 47 -0.73 -10.74 -10.01
CA GLU A 47 -0.41 -10.45 -8.59
C GLU A 47 -0.06 -8.97 -8.37
N PHE A 48 0.70 -8.37 -9.31
CA PHE A 48 1.06 -6.96 -9.24
C PHE A 48 -0.17 -6.04 -9.41
N ASP A 49 -1.04 -6.34 -10.38
CA ASP A 49 -2.26 -5.56 -10.61
C ASP A 49 -3.23 -5.65 -9.41
N GLU A 50 -3.37 -6.83 -8.81
CA GLU A 50 -4.14 -7.05 -7.58
C GLU A 50 -3.54 -6.24 -6.42
N LEU A 51 -2.23 -6.34 -6.18
CA LEU A 51 -1.54 -5.59 -5.13
C LEU A 51 -1.67 -4.07 -5.31
N LYS A 52 -1.60 -3.58 -6.56
CA LYS A 52 -1.78 -2.17 -6.89
C LYS A 52 -3.20 -1.70 -6.57
N SER A 53 -4.20 -2.51 -6.89
CA SER A 53 -5.60 -2.24 -6.58
C SER A 53 -5.83 -2.18 -5.06
N ASP A 54 -5.32 -3.16 -4.32
CA ASP A 54 -5.42 -3.21 -2.87
C ASP A 54 -4.72 -2.03 -2.19
N LYS A 55 -3.53 -1.66 -2.68
CA LYS A 55 -2.82 -0.48 -2.18
C LYS A 55 -3.66 0.78 -2.34
N LEU A 56 -4.25 1.02 -3.51
CA LEU A 56 -5.10 2.18 -3.76
C LEU A 56 -6.31 2.19 -2.81
N ARG A 57 -6.94 1.03 -2.62
CA ARG A 57 -8.06 0.89 -1.69
C ARG A 57 -7.66 1.25 -0.26
N LEU A 58 -6.54 0.71 0.23
CA LEU A 58 -6.03 0.98 1.58
C LEU A 58 -5.62 2.44 1.77
N GLU A 59 -5.03 3.08 0.77
CA GLU A 59 -4.69 4.51 0.82
C GLU A 59 -5.95 5.38 0.98
N VAL A 60 -7.03 5.06 0.25
CA VAL A 60 -8.32 5.74 0.37
C VAL A 60 -8.97 5.50 1.74
N GLU A 61 -8.96 4.25 2.22
CA GLU A 61 -9.48 3.90 3.55
C GLU A 61 -8.74 4.66 4.66
N LEU A 62 -7.40 4.72 4.57
CA LEU A 62 -6.56 5.44 5.51
C LEU A 62 -6.85 6.95 5.49
N GLU A 63 -6.91 7.56 4.32
CA GLU A 63 -7.21 8.98 4.19
C GLU A 63 -8.58 9.32 4.80
N ASN A 64 -9.59 8.51 4.53
CA ASN A 64 -10.93 8.69 5.10
C ASN A 64 -10.92 8.54 6.63
N ALA A 65 -10.18 7.56 7.16
CA ALA A 65 -10.03 7.37 8.60
C ALA A 65 -9.35 8.58 9.27
N VAL A 66 -8.30 9.11 8.65
CA VAL A 66 -7.59 10.31 9.13
C VAL A 66 -8.55 11.51 9.14
N ARG A 67 -9.20 11.83 8.01
CA ARG A 67 -10.16 12.94 7.90
C ARG A 67 -11.30 12.85 8.91
N ALA A 68 -11.84 11.65 9.12
CA ALA A 68 -12.88 11.40 10.11
C ALA A 68 -12.38 11.63 11.55
N SER A 69 -11.14 11.20 11.85
CA SER A 69 -10.52 11.43 13.15
C SER A 69 -10.26 12.91 13.42
N GLU A 70 -9.75 13.65 12.43
CA GLU A 70 -9.51 15.10 12.53
C GLU A 70 -10.81 15.87 12.77
N SER A 71 -11.88 15.49 12.06
CA SER A 71 -13.20 16.07 12.25
C SER A 71 -13.74 15.84 13.66
N LYS A 72 -13.61 14.60 14.19
CA LYS A 72 -14.00 14.28 15.57
C LYS A 72 -13.18 15.07 16.58
N ILE A 73 -11.87 15.18 16.39
CA ILE A 73 -10.97 15.96 17.27
C ILE A 73 -11.41 17.43 17.28
N LYS A 74 -11.72 18.01 16.11
CA LYS A 74 -12.18 19.40 16.01
C LYS A 74 -13.47 19.62 16.81
N VAL A 75 -14.43 18.71 16.67
CA VAL A 75 -15.69 18.78 17.44
C VAL A 75 -15.43 18.67 18.94
N LEU A 76 -14.63 17.69 19.38
CA LEU A 76 -14.31 17.50 20.79
C LEU A 76 -13.61 18.71 21.40
N LYS A 77 -12.65 19.31 20.68
CA LYS A 77 -11.99 20.55 21.13
C LYS A 77 -12.99 21.68 21.34
N GLY A 78 -13.89 21.89 20.38
CA GLY A 78 -14.94 22.91 20.51
C GLY A 78 -15.87 22.66 21.70
N SER A 79 -16.25 21.40 21.96
CA SER A 79 -17.04 21.04 23.14
C SER A 79 -16.31 21.30 24.45
N VAL A 80 -15.02 20.99 24.53
CA VAL A 80 -14.18 21.25 25.71
C VAL A 80 -14.03 22.75 25.97
N GLU A 81 -13.71 23.53 24.94
CA GLU A 81 -13.59 25.00 25.04
C GLU A 81 -14.89 25.65 25.51
N LYS A 82 -16.02 25.22 24.94
CA LYS A 82 -17.35 25.69 25.37
C LYS A 82 -17.61 25.36 26.84
N GLY A 83 -17.38 24.12 27.26
CA GLY A 83 -17.57 23.70 28.64
C GLY A 83 -16.67 24.44 29.64
N LEU A 84 -15.43 24.75 29.24
CA LEU A 84 -14.51 25.56 30.04
C LEU A 84 -15.04 26.99 30.23
N ASN A 85 -15.51 27.63 29.16
CA ASN A 85 -16.07 28.98 29.20
C ASN A 85 -17.35 29.06 30.05
N GLU A 86 -18.24 28.07 29.93
CA GLU A 86 -19.45 27.97 30.75
C GLU A 86 -19.09 27.82 32.24
N THR A 87 -18.13 26.94 32.55
CA THR A 87 -17.65 26.73 33.93
C THR A 87 -17.04 28.00 34.52
N ALA A 88 -16.21 28.71 33.74
CA ALA A 88 -15.61 29.98 34.16
C ALA A 88 -16.68 31.04 34.43
N THR A 89 -17.68 31.15 33.54
CA THR A 89 -18.81 32.08 33.68
C THR A 89 -19.62 31.79 34.94
N LEU A 90 -19.95 30.52 35.20
CA LEU A 90 -20.69 30.12 36.40
C LEU A 90 -19.92 30.43 37.69
N ARG A 91 -18.60 30.21 37.70
CA ARG A 91 -17.75 30.57 38.85
C ARG A 91 -17.74 32.08 39.11
N ALA A 92 -17.62 32.90 38.06
CA ALA A 92 -17.66 34.36 38.21
C ALA A 92 -18.99 34.81 38.82
N ARG A 93 -20.12 34.31 38.29
CA ARG A 93 -21.46 34.62 38.82
C ARG A 93 -21.65 34.19 40.28
N LEU A 94 -21.06 33.05 40.67
CA LEU A 94 -21.11 32.58 42.06
C LEU A 94 -20.32 33.49 43.01
N GLN A 95 -19.21 34.07 42.57
CA GLN A 95 -18.40 35.01 43.36
C GLN A 95 -19.05 36.40 43.51
N GLU A 96 -19.93 36.76 42.59
CA GLU A 96 -20.69 38.03 42.59
C GLU A 96 -21.96 37.97 43.45
N SER A 97 -22.33 36.78 43.95
CA SER A 97 -23.49 36.54 44.83
C SER A 97 -23.11 36.49 46.30
#